data_AF-A0A5K0ZSZ1-F1
#
_entry.id   AF-A0A5K0ZSZ1-F1
#
_cell.length_a   1.000
_cell.length_b   1.000
_cell.length_c   1.000
_cell.angle_alpha   90.00
_cell.angle_beta   90.00
_cell.angle_gamma   90.00
#
_symmetry.space_group_name_H-M   'P 1'
#
loop_
_entity.id
_entity.type
_entity.pdbx_description
1 polymer ?
#
loop_
_entity_poly.entity_id
_entity_poly.type
_entity_poly.pdbx_seq_one_letter_code
_entity_poly.pdbx_strand_id
1 'polypeptide(L)'
;MRERAEIYVGEIECQKRAIQLLDEFNIPGGLLPVDNIIEIGLVRSEGFIWLRQKKKKDHYFEQIGRSVSFAAEVTAFVEPRRMKKVTGVKAKELLLWIGVSEMLVDNSNSGNIQFKTHTGISRSFPISAF
;
A
#
# COMPACT_ATOMS: atom_id res chain seq x y z
N MET A 1 1.04 16.71 -12.84
CA MET A 1 1.05 15.25 -12.60
C MET A 1 -0.35 14.63 -12.70
N ARG A 2 -1.37 15.13 -11.99
CA ARG A 2 -2.72 14.50 -11.99
C ARG A 2 -3.57 14.70 -13.26
N GLU A 3 -3.19 15.58 -14.19
CA GLU A 3 -3.97 15.91 -15.40
C GLU A 3 -4.15 14.74 -16.38
N ARG A 4 -3.27 13.73 -16.35
CA ARG A 4 -3.32 12.54 -17.21
C ARG A 4 -3.72 11.27 -16.46
N ALA A 5 -4.28 11.43 -15.26
CA ALA A 5 -4.59 10.30 -14.42
C ALA A 5 -5.89 9.61 -14.86
N GLU A 6 -5.87 8.27 -14.81
CA GLU A 6 -7.08 7.47 -14.72
C GLU A 6 -7.64 7.66 -13.30
N ILE A 7 -8.78 8.33 -13.15
CA ILE A 7 -9.40 8.60 -11.84
C ILE A 7 -10.70 7.81 -11.73
N TYR A 8 -10.82 7.07 -10.64
CA TYR A 8 -12.00 6.30 -10.25
C TYR A 8 -12.54 6.87 -8.96
N VAL A 9 -13.87 6.98 -8.87
CA VAL A 9 -14.57 7.56 -7.72
C VAL A 9 -15.73 6.64 -7.33
N GLY A 10 -15.99 6.56 -6.02
CA GLY A 10 -17.07 5.76 -5.46
C GLY A 10 -16.57 4.43 -4.93
N GLU A 11 -17.11 4.02 -3.78
CA GLU A 11 -16.55 2.96 -2.94
C GLU A 11 -16.45 1.60 -3.64
N ILE A 12 -17.53 1.18 -4.30
CA ILE A 12 -17.58 -0.10 -5.01
C ILE A 12 -16.58 -0.12 -6.18
N GLU A 13 -16.52 0.96 -6.96
CA GLU A 13 -15.62 1.05 -8.12
C GLU A 13 -14.15 1.13 -7.68
N CYS A 14 -13.88 1.93 -6.63
CA CYS A 14 -12.55 2.03 -6.05
C CYS A 14 -12.08 0.70 -5.47
N GLN A 15 -12.93 -0.04 -4.76
CA GLN A 15 -12.57 -1.35 -4.22
C GLN A 15 -12.20 -2.33 -5.34
N LYS A 16 -13.01 -2.41 -6.40
CA LYS A 16 -12.71 -3.24 -7.57
C LYS A 16 -11.40 -2.82 -8.23
N ARG A 17 -11.21 -1.52 -8.43
CA ARG A 17 -10.02 -1.00 -9.11
C ARG A 17 -8.75 -1.17 -8.28
N ALA A 18 -8.83 -1.03 -6.95
CA ALA A 18 -7.71 -1.32 -6.05
C ALA A 18 -7.24 -2.77 -6.24
N ILE A 19 -8.16 -3.73 -6.22
CA ILE A 19 -7.83 -5.15 -6.38
C ILE A 19 -7.21 -5.42 -7.76
N GLN A 20 -7.79 -4.86 -8.83
CA GLN A 20 -7.24 -4.99 -10.19
C GLN A 20 -5.82 -4.43 -10.31
N LEU A 21 -5.56 -3.25 -9.73
CA LEU A 21 -4.24 -2.63 -9.77
C LEU A 21 -3.22 -3.45 -8.97
N LEU A 22 -3.60 -3.97 -7.81
CA LEU A 22 -2.72 -4.84 -7.03
C LEU A 22 -2.35 -6.09 -7.85
N ASP A 23 -3.32 -6.73 -8.52
CA ASP A 23 -3.07 -7.88 -9.40
C ASP A 23 -2.19 -7.52 -10.61
N GLU A 24 -2.50 -6.41 -11.30
CA GLU A 24 -1.73 -5.89 -12.44
C GLU A 24 -0.24 -5.71 -12.10
N PHE A 25 0.03 -5.20 -10.90
CA PHE A 25 1.39 -4.99 -10.41
C PHE A 25 1.95 -6.18 -9.61
N ASN A 26 1.29 -7.33 -9.56
CA ASN A 26 1.74 -8.51 -8.79
C ASN A 26 2.00 -8.19 -7.30
N ILE A 27 1.08 -7.44 -6.69
CA ILE A 27 1.08 -7.05 -5.29
C ILE A 27 -0.03 -7.82 -4.55
N PRO A 28 0.25 -8.45 -3.40
CA PRO A 28 -0.76 -9.16 -2.63
C PRO A 28 -1.92 -8.26 -2.16
N GLY A 29 -3.15 -8.77 -2.31
CA GLY A 29 -4.39 -8.05 -1.98
C GLY A 29 -4.56 -7.71 -0.49
N GLY A 30 -3.96 -8.49 0.41
CA GLY A 30 -4.10 -8.33 1.86
C GLY A 30 -3.43 -7.09 2.46
N LEU A 31 -2.64 -6.34 1.67
CA LEU A 31 -1.82 -5.23 2.17
C LEU A 31 -2.59 -3.94 2.49
N LEU A 32 -3.83 -3.82 2.01
CA LEU A 32 -4.60 -2.57 2.08
C LEU A 32 -6.03 -2.82 2.59
N PRO A 33 -6.51 -2.03 3.58
CA PRO A 33 -7.92 -2.04 3.93
C PRO A 33 -8.72 -1.30 2.84
N VAL A 34 -9.43 -2.05 1.99
CA VAL A 34 -10.13 -1.50 0.81
C VAL A 34 -11.55 -0.97 1.07
N ASP A 35 -12.08 -1.18 2.27
CA ASP A 35 -13.48 -0.92 2.69
C ASP A 35 -13.86 0.56 2.87
N ASN A 36 -12.96 1.52 2.62
CA ASN A 36 -13.26 2.95 2.78
C ASN A 36 -12.62 3.83 1.70
N ILE A 37 -12.13 3.23 0.61
CA ILE A 37 -11.51 3.97 -0.50
C ILE A 37 -12.61 4.63 -1.33
N ILE A 38 -12.52 5.93 -1.54
CA ILE A 38 -13.51 6.75 -2.26
C ILE A 38 -12.99 7.33 -3.57
N GLU A 39 -11.66 7.36 -3.73
CA GLU A 39 -11.01 7.80 -4.95
C GLU A 39 -9.71 7.02 -5.15
N ILE A 40 -9.44 6.61 -6.39
CA ILE A 40 -8.17 6.06 -6.83
C ILE A 40 -7.73 6.84 -8.06
N GLY A 41 -6.47 7.24 -8.10
CA GLY A 41 -5.89 7.80 -9.31
C GLY A 41 -4.59 7.10 -9.68
N LEU A 42 -4.39 6.90 -10.98
CA LEU A 42 -3.17 6.34 -11.55
C LEU A 42 -2.69 7.18 -12.74
N VAL A 43 -1.46 7.67 -12.66
CA VAL A 43 -0.74 8.22 -13.82
C VAL A 43 0.10 7.09 -14.40
N ARG A 44 -0.48 6.32 -15.32
CA ARG A 44 0.10 5.07 -15.83
C ARG A 44 1.50 5.22 -16.40
N SER A 45 1.77 6.31 -17.12
CA SER A 45 3.09 6.62 -17.70
C SER A 45 4.20 6.82 -16.68
N GLU A 46 3.83 7.19 -15.44
CA GLU A 46 4.78 7.51 -14.37
C GLU A 46 4.76 6.47 -13.24
N GLY A 47 3.80 5.54 -13.27
CA GLY A 47 3.54 4.60 -12.17
C GLY A 47 3.08 5.30 -10.88
N PHE A 48 2.67 6.56 -10.93
CA PHE A 48 2.23 7.28 -9.73
C PHE A 48 0.78 6.95 -9.39
N ILE A 49 0.54 6.47 -8.18
CA ILE A 49 -0.78 6.10 -7.68
C ILE A 49 -1.13 6.88 -6.42
N TRP A 50 -2.40 7.22 -6.27
CA TRP A 50 -2.97 7.66 -4.99
C TRP A 50 -4.28 6.95 -4.68
N LEU A 51 -4.53 6.78 -3.38
CA LEU A 51 -5.75 6.24 -2.81
C LEU A 51 -6.27 7.25 -1.79
N ARG A 52 -7.53 7.66 -1.89
CA ARG A 52 -8.19 8.48 -0.86
C ARG A 52 -9.22 7.66 -0.11
N GLN A 53 -9.20 7.76 1.21
CA GLN A 53 -10.14 7.11 2.11
C GLN A 53 -11.03 8.17 2.78
N LYS A 54 -12.25 7.79 3.18
CA LYS A 54 -13.17 8.69 3.92
C LYS A 54 -12.52 9.27 5.18
N LYS A 55 -11.70 8.48 5.85
CA LYS A 55 -10.97 8.85 7.07
C LYS A 55 -9.70 8.02 7.19
N LYS A 56 -8.78 8.46 8.05
CA LYS A 56 -7.64 7.66 8.51
C LYS A 56 -8.16 6.32 9.07
N LYS A 57 -7.45 5.23 8.79
CA LYS A 57 -7.74 3.90 9.32
C LYS A 57 -6.50 3.27 9.92
N ASP A 58 -6.63 2.78 11.16
CA ASP A 58 -5.61 1.94 11.78
C ASP A 58 -6.04 0.47 11.62
N HIS A 59 -5.09 -0.41 11.34
CA HIS A 59 -5.28 -1.84 11.18
C HIS A 59 -4.22 -2.58 11.97
N TYR A 60 -4.59 -3.72 12.56
CA TYR A 60 -3.66 -4.60 13.24
C TYR A 60 -3.55 -5.90 12.44
N PHE A 61 -2.39 -6.13 11.84
CA PHE A 61 -2.09 -7.37 11.15
C PHE A 61 -1.68 -8.43 12.18
N GLU A 62 -2.61 -9.30 12.53
CA GLU A 62 -2.46 -10.27 13.61
C GLU A 62 -1.28 -11.22 13.40
N GLN A 63 -1.14 -11.77 12.19
CA GLN A 63 -0.13 -12.78 11.89
C GLN A 63 1.31 -12.24 11.96
N ILE A 64 1.50 -10.93 11.76
CA ILE A 64 2.82 -10.28 11.89
C ILE A 64 2.96 -9.49 13.20
N GLY A 65 1.90 -9.43 14.02
CA GLY A 65 1.87 -8.69 15.28
C GLY A 65 2.12 -7.19 15.14
N ARG A 66 1.60 -6.53 14.09
CA ARG A 66 1.89 -5.11 13.82
C ARG A 66 0.65 -4.25 13.62
N SER A 67 0.64 -3.11 14.30
CA SER A 67 -0.29 -2.01 14.00
C SER A 67 0.26 -1.15 12.85
N VAL A 68 -0.58 -0.89 11.87
CA VAL A 68 -0.31 -0.04 10.71
C VAL A 68 -1.41 1.02 10.60
N SER A 69 -1.01 2.27 10.38
CA SER A 69 -1.87 3.42 10.22
C SER A 69 -1.85 3.86 8.76
N PHE A 70 -3.03 3.97 8.15
CA PHE A 70 -3.25 4.49 6.81
C PHE A 70 -3.94 5.86 6.90
N ALA A 71 -3.30 6.89 6.34
CA ALA A 71 -3.83 8.24 6.28
C ALA A 71 -5.01 8.35 5.27
N ALA A 72 -5.72 9.48 5.32
CA ALA A 72 -6.82 9.75 4.40
C ALA A 72 -6.38 9.82 2.93
N GLU A 73 -5.11 10.15 2.66
CA GLU A 73 -4.49 10.00 1.34
C GLU A 73 -3.21 9.17 1.49
N VAL A 74 -3.07 8.14 0.66
CA VAL A 74 -1.87 7.31 0.51
C VAL A 74 -1.39 7.47 -0.92
N THR A 75 -0.09 7.69 -1.10
CA THR A 75 0.52 7.79 -2.44
C THR A 75 1.75 6.90 -2.54
N ALA A 76 2.07 6.47 -3.76
CA ALA A 76 3.27 5.71 -4.05
C ALA A 76 3.63 5.81 -5.55
N PHE A 77 4.85 5.39 -5.87
CA PHE A 77 5.20 4.97 -7.23
C PHE A 77 5.18 3.45 -7.27
N VAL A 78 4.36 2.88 -8.14
CA VAL A 78 4.16 1.44 -8.31
C VAL A 78 4.94 0.94 -9.53
N GLU A 79 5.61 -0.18 -9.32
CA GLU A 79 6.31 -1.00 -10.32
C GLU A 79 5.87 -2.45 -10.10
N PRO A 80 6.09 -3.36 -11.07
CA PRO A 80 5.84 -4.78 -10.83
C PRO A 80 6.52 -5.24 -9.54
N ARG A 81 5.70 -5.75 -8.61
CA ARG A 81 6.04 -6.28 -7.29
C ARG A 81 6.59 -5.25 -6.30
N ARG A 82 6.48 -3.95 -6.56
CA ARG A 82 7.15 -2.95 -5.74
C ARG A 82 6.36 -1.65 -5.62
N MET A 83 6.35 -1.07 -4.43
CA MET A 83 5.93 0.30 -4.18
C MET A 83 7.08 1.11 -3.59
N LYS A 84 7.33 2.29 -4.14
CA LYS A 84 8.39 3.22 -3.72
C LYS A 84 7.80 4.56 -3.28
N LYS A 85 8.57 5.27 -2.44
CA LYS A 85 8.22 6.60 -1.91
C LYS A 85 6.78 6.60 -1.36
N VAL A 86 6.44 5.53 -0.64
CA VAL A 86 5.12 5.39 -0.03
C VAL A 86 4.94 6.53 0.97
N THR A 87 3.78 7.19 0.90
CA THR A 87 3.38 8.21 1.87
C THR A 87 2.01 7.85 2.46
N GLY A 88 1.70 8.40 3.63
CA GLY A 88 0.43 8.13 4.31
C GLY A 88 0.33 6.77 5.01
N VAL A 89 1.36 5.91 4.93
CA VAL A 89 1.42 4.63 5.65
C VAL A 89 2.46 4.69 6.76
N LYS A 90 2.08 4.35 7.99
CA LYS A 90 2.99 4.25 9.15
C LYS A 90 2.86 2.90 9.83
N ALA A 91 3.97 2.25 10.13
CA ALA A 91 4.01 1.06 10.98
C ALA A 91 4.43 1.44 12.40
N LYS A 92 3.87 0.75 13.39
CA LYS A 92 4.28 0.93 14.79
C LYS A 92 5.57 0.12 15.03
N GLU A 93 6.63 0.84 15.36
CA GLU A 93 7.92 0.29 15.78
C GLU A 93 8.18 0.69 17.24
N LEU A 94 8.12 -0.29 18.14
CA LEU A 94 8.13 -0.08 19.59
C LEU A 94 7.03 0.93 20.00
N LEU A 95 7.42 2.12 20.47
CA LEU A 95 6.52 3.18 20.92
C LEU A 95 6.24 4.25 19.85
N LEU A 96 6.89 4.18 18.67
CA LEU A 96 6.84 5.22 17.65
C LEU A 96 6.12 4.75 16.38
N TRP A 97 5.41 5.68 15.75
CA TRP A 97 4.84 5.49 14.42
C TRP A 97 5.83 5.94 13.35
N ILE A 98 6.41 5.01 12.62
CA ILE A 98 7.41 5.28 11.59
C ILE A 98 6.80 5.10 10.21
N GLY A 99 7.02 6.05 9.30
CA GLY A 99 6.52 5.96 7.94
C GLY A 99 7.14 4.78 7.19
N VAL A 100 6.32 4.01 6.47
CA VAL A 100 6.77 3.03 5.48
C VAL A 100 7.13 3.79 4.21
N SER A 101 8.31 3.55 3.66
CA SER A 101 8.81 4.22 2.45
C SER A 101 8.83 3.29 1.23
N GLU A 102 8.92 1.98 1.45
CA GLU A 102 9.05 0.99 0.38
C GLU A 102 8.38 -0.34 0.76
N MET A 103 7.78 -0.99 -0.24
CA MET A 103 7.35 -2.39 -0.20
C MET A 103 7.91 -3.11 -1.43
N LEU A 104 8.42 -4.32 -1.25
CA LEU A 104 8.93 -5.19 -2.31
C LEU A 104 8.46 -6.63 -2.07
N VAL A 105 7.79 -7.23 -3.04
CA VAL A 105 7.49 -8.66 -3.06
C VAL A 105 8.71 -9.39 -3.60
N ASP A 106 9.31 -10.24 -2.77
CA ASP A 106 10.46 -11.05 -3.15
C ASP A 106 10.03 -12.13 -4.15
N ASN A 107 10.86 -12.31 -5.19
CA ASN A 107 10.67 -13.33 -6.22
C ASN A 107 11.39 -14.64 -5.91
N SER A 108 12.09 -14.73 -4.78
CA SER A 108 12.64 -15.99 -4.31
C SER A 108 11.52 -16.97 -3.93
N ASN A 109 11.84 -18.27 -3.90
CA ASN A 109 10.90 -19.33 -3.48
C ASN A 109 10.31 -19.12 -2.07
N SER A 110 10.82 -18.17 -1.29
CA SER A 110 10.39 -17.91 0.08
C SER A 110 9.03 -17.19 0.20
N GLY A 111 8.54 -16.55 -0.87
CA GLY A 111 7.20 -15.93 -0.87
C GLY A 111 7.02 -14.85 0.20
N ASN A 112 7.97 -13.92 0.28
CA ASN A 112 8.00 -12.87 1.31
C ASN A 112 7.73 -11.47 0.73
N ILE A 113 7.30 -10.58 1.61
CA ILE A 113 7.16 -9.14 1.36
C ILE A 113 8.12 -8.40 2.29
N GLN A 114 9.03 -7.64 1.70
CA GLN A 114 9.93 -6.76 2.42
C GLN A 114 9.34 -5.35 2.52
N PHE A 115 9.38 -4.76 3.71
CA PHE A 115 9.01 -3.38 3.97
C PHE A 115 10.22 -2.61 4.49
N LYS A 116 10.40 -1.38 4.01
CA LYS A 116 11.37 -0.44 4.57
C LYS A 116 10.67 0.78 5.12
N THR A 117 11.23 1.31 6.20
CA THR A 117 10.77 2.54 6.83
C THR A 117 11.67 3.71 6.48
N HIS A 118 11.21 4.94 6.75
CA HIS A 118 11.99 6.16 6.53
C HIS A 118 13.24 6.26 7.41
N THR A 119 13.35 5.46 8.47
CA THR A 119 14.56 5.36 9.30
C THR A 119 15.55 4.30 8.79
N GLY A 120 15.25 3.63 7.68
CA GLY A 120 16.09 2.59 7.10
C GLY A 120 15.89 1.19 7.70
N ILE A 121 15.01 1.03 8.69
CA ILE A 121 14.67 -0.29 9.24
C ILE A 121 13.91 -1.08 8.19
N SER A 122 14.39 -2.30 7.92
CA SER A 122 13.77 -3.27 7.02
C SER A 122 13.20 -4.45 7.80
N ARG A 123 12.03 -4.94 7.35
CA ARG A 123 11.34 -6.14 7.88
C ARG A 123 10.83 -6.97 6.72
N SER A 124 10.84 -8.29 6.89
CA SER A 124 10.33 -9.24 5.90
C SER A 124 9.30 -10.14 6.56
N PHE A 125 8.19 -10.37 5.87
CA PHE A 125 7.07 -11.20 6.34
C PHE A 125 6.56 -12.08 5.20
N PRO A 126 6.04 -13.29 5.49
CA PRO A 126 5.46 -14.14 4.45
C PRO A 126 4.21 -13.50 3.87
N ILE A 127 3.97 -13.68 2.56
CA ILE A 127 2.77 -13.17 1.88
C ILE A 127 1.49 -13.66 2.56
N SER A 128 1.48 -14.90 3.05
CA SER A 128 0.32 -15.52 3.73
C SER A 128 -0.06 -14.86 5.07
N ALA A 129 0.77 -13.95 5.59
CA ALA A 129 0.49 -13.22 6.82
C ALA A 129 -0.36 -11.95 6.63
N PHE A 130 -0.75 -11.64 5.39
CA PHE A 130 -1.60 -10.51 4.99
C PHE A 130 -2.84 -11.01 4.28
#